data_AF-A0A954XHH3-F1
#
_entry.id   AF-A0A954XHH3-F1
#
_cell.length_a   1.000
_cell.length_b   1.000
_cell.length_c   1.000
_cell.angle_alpha   90.00
_cell.angle_beta   90.00
_cell.angle_gamma   90.00
#
_symmetry.space_group_name_H-M   'P 1'
#
loop_
_entity.id
_entity.type
_entity.pdbx_description
1 polymer ?
#
loop_
_entity_poly.entity_id
_entity_poly.type
_entity_poly.pdbx_seq_one_letter_code
_entity_poly.pdbx_strand_id
1 'polypeptide(L)'
;AAQALLDELRGSSPAQLLAVVQGLAQTADAANDRLAGELAEMQLQVIDSLGESRRSLSAADQDRLLHLQAAAFARAGRTVDAIKLYEQLVEAHPDDGEVRERFAGLLLDSTDAKLLERALEQWRIVAARSRPDTDRWWSAKYHVALAQFKTGDKSGAAKLIRYLQATKGLGDAASAARFANLLKRCE
;
A
#
# COMPACT_ATOMS: atom_id res chain seq x y z
N ALA A 1 -13.78 -16.67 22.64
CA ALA A 1 -13.28 -15.34 23.08
C ALA A 1 -13.58 -14.28 22.03
N ALA A 2 -13.07 -14.38 20.79
CA ALA A 2 -13.32 -13.39 19.72
C ALA A 2 -14.82 -13.17 19.41
N GLN A 3 -15.62 -14.24 19.32
CA GLN A 3 -17.06 -14.13 19.03
C GLN A 3 -17.83 -13.34 20.11
N ALA A 4 -17.50 -13.54 21.39
CA ALA A 4 -18.16 -12.86 22.51
C ALA A 4 -17.81 -11.36 22.54
N LEU A 5 -16.57 -11.02 22.18
CA LEU A 5 -16.14 -9.64 22.03
C LEU A 5 -16.86 -8.96 20.85
N LEU A 6 -17.01 -9.68 19.73
CA LEU A 6 -17.80 -9.20 18.59
C LEU A 6 -19.29 -9.01 18.94
N ASP A 7 -19.86 -9.84 19.82
CA ASP A 7 -21.24 -9.69 20.29
C ASP A 7 -21.41 -8.47 21.23
N GLU A 8 -20.45 -8.19 22.12
CA GLU A 8 -20.42 -6.95 22.91
C GLU A 8 -20.28 -5.70 22.01
N LEU A 9 -19.50 -5.81 20.94
CA LEU A 9 -19.32 -4.73 19.97
C LEU A 9 -20.59 -4.40 19.17
N ARG A 10 -21.57 -5.32 19.04
CA ARG A 10 -22.84 -5.03 18.36
C ARG A 10 -23.69 -3.95 19.03
N GLY A 11 -23.46 -3.67 20.31
CA GLY A 11 -24.11 -2.56 21.03
C GLY A 11 -23.34 -1.23 20.98
N SER A 12 -22.15 -1.21 20.36
CA SER A 12 -21.28 -0.04 20.32
C SER A 12 -21.72 0.97 19.25
N SER A 13 -21.44 2.25 19.49
CA SER A 13 -21.70 3.28 18.49
C SER A 13 -20.73 3.13 17.29
N PRO A 14 -21.11 3.61 16.08
CA PRO A 14 -20.24 3.54 14.91
C PRO A 14 -18.86 4.20 15.13
N ALA A 15 -18.79 5.25 15.93
CA ALA A 15 -17.54 5.92 16.28
C ALA A 15 -16.62 5.04 17.16
N GLN A 16 -17.20 4.29 18.11
CA GLN A 16 -16.44 3.33 18.93
C GLN A 16 -15.92 2.17 18.09
N LEU A 17 -16.73 1.64 17.18
CA LEU A 17 -16.30 0.59 16.25
C LEU A 17 -15.17 1.08 15.34
N LEU A 18 -15.25 2.30 14.82
CA LEU A 18 -14.14 2.90 14.06
C LEU A 18 -12.86 3.02 14.88
N ALA A 19 -12.95 3.40 16.16
CA ALA A 19 -11.78 3.44 17.05
C ALA A 19 -11.16 2.05 17.27
N VAL A 20 -11.98 1.00 17.37
CA VAL A 20 -11.51 -0.39 17.44
C VAL A 20 -10.79 -0.78 16.15
N VAL A 21 -11.37 -0.48 14.98
CA VAL A 21 -10.74 -0.71 13.67
C VAL A 21 -9.37 -0.03 13.59
N GLN A 22 -9.26 1.22 14.06
CA GLN A 22 -8.00 1.96 14.11
C GLN A 22 -6.96 1.31 15.04
N GLY A 23 -7.38 0.89 16.24
CA GLY A 23 -6.49 0.22 17.20
C GLY A 23 -5.97 -1.11 16.68
N LEU A 24 -6.81 -1.90 16.00
CA LEU A 24 -6.41 -3.13 15.34
C LEU A 24 -5.41 -2.87 14.21
N ALA A 25 -5.64 -1.84 13.40
CA ALA A 25 -4.72 -1.46 12.32
C ALA A 25 -3.33 -1.07 12.87
N GLN A 26 -3.27 -0.26 13.93
CA GLN A 26 -2.01 0.12 14.58
C GLN A 26 -1.29 -1.09 15.19
N THR A 27 -2.03 -2.04 15.74
CA THR A 27 -1.46 -3.28 16.29
C THR A 27 -0.89 -4.15 15.17
N ALA A 28 -1.61 -4.24 14.04
CA ALA A 28 -1.16 -4.98 12.87
C ALA A 28 0.12 -4.37 12.24
N ASP A 29 0.29 -3.04 12.29
CA ASP A 29 1.50 -2.35 11.79
C ASP A 29 2.78 -2.76 12.53
N ALA A 30 2.67 -3.11 13.82
CA ALA A 30 3.80 -3.53 14.65
C ALA A 30 3.96 -5.05 14.74
N ALA A 31 3.04 -5.83 14.16
CA ALA A 31 3.03 -7.27 14.22
C ALA A 31 3.92 -7.92 13.14
N ASN A 32 4.22 -9.21 13.31
CA ASN A 32 4.77 -10.02 12.21
C ASN A 32 3.67 -10.33 11.17
N ASP A 33 4.08 -10.73 9.96
CA ASP A 33 3.18 -10.93 8.82
C ASP A 33 1.98 -11.84 9.13
N ARG A 34 2.22 -12.95 9.85
CA ARG A 34 1.15 -13.90 10.19
C ARG A 34 0.10 -13.24 11.09
N LEU A 35 0.54 -12.65 12.20
CA LEU A 35 -0.36 -12.00 13.15
C LEU A 35 -1.01 -10.75 12.53
N ALA A 36 -0.30 -10.02 11.68
CA ALA A 36 -0.84 -8.88 10.94
C ALA A 36 -2.02 -9.30 10.04
N GLY A 37 -1.92 -10.44 9.37
CA GLY A 37 -3.03 -11.01 8.60
C GLY A 37 -4.22 -11.41 9.46
N GLU A 38 -3.99 -12.08 10.60
CA GLU A 38 -5.05 -12.46 11.55
C GLU A 38 -5.78 -11.23 12.14
N LEU A 39 -5.03 -10.18 12.50
CA LEU A 39 -5.58 -8.91 12.97
C LEU A 39 -6.34 -8.16 11.88
N ALA A 40 -5.87 -8.21 10.63
CA ALA A 40 -6.56 -7.61 9.50
C ALA A 40 -7.90 -8.30 9.19
N GLU A 41 -7.98 -9.62 9.30
CA GLU A 41 -9.25 -10.34 9.17
C GLU A 41 -10.23 -9.95 10.29
N MET A 42 -9.74 -9.84 11.54
CA MET A 42 -10.56 -9.33 12.64
C MET A 42 -11.04 -7.90 12.39
N GLN A 43 -10.16 -7.04 11.87
CA GLN A 43 -10.49 -5.67 11.50
C GLN A 43 -11.61 -5.64 10.44
N LEU A 44 -11.54 -6.48 9.41
CA LEU A 44 -12.59 -6.59 8.39
C LEU A 44 -13.93 -7.06 8.98
N GLN A 45 -13.92 -8.01 9.92
CA GLN A 45 -15.16 -8.42 10.61
C GLN A 45 -15.81 -7.26 11.39
N VAL A 46 -15.01 -6.41 12.04
CA VAL A 46 -15.52 -5.22 12.72
C VAL A 46 -16.06 -4.20 11.70
N ILE A 47 -15.36 -4.00 10.58
CA ILE A 47 -15.83 -3.11 9.50
C ILE A 47 -17.15 -3.61 8.91
N ASP A 48 -17.29 -4.91 8.68
CA ASP A 48 -18.52 -5.49 8.16
C ASP A 48 -19.68 -5.33 9.16
N SER A 49 -19.40 -5.39 10.46
CA SER A 49 -20.41 -5.17 11.51
C SER A 49 -20.98 -3.75 11.54
N LEU A 50 -20.25 -2.75 11.02
CA LEU A 50 -20.75 -1.39 10.86
C LEU A 50 -21.92 -1.31 9.87
N GLY A 51 -22.02 -2.23 8.90
CA GLY A 51 -23.13 -2.33 7.95
C GLY A 51 -23.58 -0.99 7.36
N GLU A 52 -24.89 -0.72 7.43
CA GLU A 52 -25.50 0.55 7.00
C GLU A 52 -25.13 1.73 7.92
N SER A 53 -24.82 1.47 9.20
CA SER A 53 -24.48 2.50 10.19
C SER A 53 -23.20 3.27 9.85
N ARG A 54 -22.35 2.75 8.95
CA ARG A 54 -21.22 3.54 8.41
C ARG A 54 -21.67 4.85 7.73
N ARG A 55 -22.91 4.92 7.23
CA ARG A 55 -23.46 6.14 6.61
C ARG A 55 -23.72 7.26 7.62
N SER A 56 -23.81 6.95 8.92
CA SER A 56 -23.95 7.96 9.96
C SER A 56 -22.60 8.52 10.42
N LEU A 57 -21.48 7.98 9.95
CA LEU A 57 -20.15 8.55 10.20
C LEU A 57 -19.99 9.86 9.42
N SER A 58 -19.12 10.74 9.92
CA SER A 58 -18.72 11.95 9.18
C SER A 58 -18.05 11.59 7.86
N ALA A 59 -18.05 12.49 6.88
CA ALA A 59 -17.37 12.23 5.60
C ALA A 59 -15.88 11.88 5.79
N ALA A 60 -15.20 12.57 6.71
CA ALA A 60 -13.80 12.28 7.04
C ALA A 60 -13.61 10.90 7.69
N ASP A 61 -14.56 10.44 8.49
CA ASP A 61 -14.50 9.11 9.09
C ASP A 61 -14.88 7.99 8.13
N GLN A 62 -15.80 8.26 7.20
CA GLN A 62 -16.10 7.33 6.10
C GLN A 62 -14.88 7.15 5.20
N ASP A 63 -14.21 8.24 4.87
CA ASP A 63 -12.96 8.23 4.11
C ASP A 63 -11.87 7.45 4.85
N ARG A 64 -11.64 7.78 6.12
CA ARG A 64 -10.68 7.04 6.97
C ARG A 64 -11.01 5.54 7.05
N LEU A 65 -12.29 5.19 7.18
CA LEU A 65 -12.72 3.79 7.19
C LEU A 65 -12.37 3.09 5.88
N LEU A 66 -12.50 3.77 4.74
CA LEU A 66 -12.15 3.25 3.41
C LEU A 66 -10.65 2.95 3.30
N HIS A 67 -9.79 3.87 3.76
CA HIS A 67 -8.34 3.66 3.82
C HIS A 67 -7.97 2.45 4.70
N LEU A 68 -8.58 2.36 5.89
CA LEU A 68 -8.36 1.28 6.84
C LEU A 68 -8.80 -0.08 6.26
N GLN A 69 -9.94 -0.10 5.56
CA GLN A 69 -10.46 -1.29 4.91
C GLN A 69 -9.55 -1.77 3.77
N ALA A 70 -9.02 -0.85 2.95
CA ALA A 70 -8.12 -1.20 1.84
C ALA A 70 -6.81 -1.81 2.35
N ALA A 71 -6.25 -1.23 3.41
CA ALA A 71 -5.06 -1.76 4.08
C ALA A 71 -5.34 -3.13 4.71
N ALA A 72 -6.51 -3.33 5.34
CA ALA A 72 -6.90 -4.59 5.93
C ALA A 72 -7.05 -5.70 4.87
N PHE A 73 -7.72 -5.43 3.75
CA PHE A 73 -7.81 -6.40 2.65
C PHE A 73 -6.43 -6.80 2.12
N ALA A 74 -5.50 -5.85 1.97
CA ALA A 74 -4.15 -6.14 1.51
C ALA A 74 -3.41 -7.07 2.48
N ARG A 75 -3.46 -6.78 3.79
CA ARG A 75 -2.80 -7.58 4.84
C ARG A 75 -3.40 -8.96 5.03
N ALA A 76 -4.71 -9.07 4.85
CA ALA A 76 -5.43 -10.33 4.88
C ALA A 76 -5.18 -11.20 3.62
N GLY A 77 -4.39 -10.73 2.64
CA GLY A 77 -4.16 -11.44 1.39
C GLY A 77 -5.38 -11.43 0.44
N ARG A 78 -6.39 -10.61 0.72
CA ARG A 78 -7.58 -10.40 -0.12
C ARG A 78 -7.27 -9.39 -1.23
N THR A 79 -6.29 -9.72 -2.06
CA THR A 79 -5.68 -8.82 -3.06
C THR A 79 -6.69 -8.20 -4.02
N VAL A 80 -7.69 -8.95 -4.49
CA VAL A 80 -8.70 -8.45 -5.43
C VAL A 80 -9.55 -7.35 -4.80
N ASP A 81 -9.96 -7.54 -3.54
CA ASP A 81 -10.78 -6.55 -2.82
C ASP A 81 -9.95 -5.31 -2.48
N ALA A 82 -8.69 -5.51 -2.08
CA ALA A 82 -7.75 -4.42 -1.83
C ALA A 82 -7.52 -3.56 -3.09
N ILE A 83 -7.28 -4.19 -4.25
CA ILE A 83 -7.08 -3.48 -5.53
C ILE A 83 -8.28 -2.60 -5.86
N LYS A 84 -9.50 -3.16 -5.79
CA LYS A 84 -10.73 -2.41 -6.08
C LYS A 84 -10.89 -1.19 -5.19
N LEU A 85 -10.53 -1.32 -3.91
CA LEU A 85 -10.69 -0.24 -2.96
C LEU A 85 -9.60 0.83 -3.11
N TYR A 86 -8.37 0.42 -3.37
CA TYR A 86 -7.31 1.37 -3.69
C TYR A 86 -7.54 2.11 -5.01
N GLU A 87 -8.13 1.47 -6.03
CA GLU A 87 -8.58 2.14 -7.26
C GLU A 87 -9.53 3.29 -6.94
N GLN A 88 -10.57 3.04 -6.13
CA GLN A 88 -11.52 4.07 -5.70
C GLN A 88 -10.82 5.20 -4.93
N LEU A 89 -9.88 4.86 -4.04
CA LEU A 89 -9.15 5.85 -3.26
C LEU A 89 -8.24 6.73 -4.12
N VAL A 90 -7.51 6.19 -5.09
CA VAL A 90 -6.65 7.01 -5.97
C VAL A 90 -7.44 7.84 -6.99
N GLU A 91 -8.66 7.43 -7.31
CA GLU A 91 -9.60 8.22 -8.13
C GLU A 91 -10.22 9.37 -7.32
N ALA A 92 -10.63 9.11 -6.08
CA ALA A 92 -11.20 10.12 -5.19
C ALA A 92 -10.14 11.13 -4.70
N HIS A 93 -8.92 10.66 -4.43
CA HIS A 93 -7.83 11.44 -3.88
C HIS A 93 -6.58 11.36 -4.75
N PRO A 94 -6.60 11.96 -5.96
CA PRO A 94 -5.50 11.82 -6.90
C PRO A 94 -4.16 12.33 -6.34
N ASP A 95 -4.21 13.32 -5.44
CA ASP A 95 -3.04 13.96 -4.83
C ASP A 95 -2.58 13.28 -3.53
N ASP A 96 -3.31 12.29 -3.02
CA ASP A 96 -2.85 11.45 -1.93
C ASP A 96 -1.79 10.47 -2.43
N GLY A 97 -0.54 10.90 -2.31
CA GLY A 97 0.58 10.06 -2.72
C GLY A 97 0.76 8.83 -1.82
N GLU A 98 0.36 8.86 -0.54
CA GLU A 98 0.52 7.70 0.35
C GLU A 98 -0.41 6.56 -0.10
N VAL A 99 -1.67 6.87 -0.42
CA VAL A 99 -2.61 5.92 -1.03
C VAL A 99 -2.04 5.35 -2.32
N ARG A 100 -1.50 6.23 -3.18
CA ARG A 100 -0.93 5.80 -4.46
C ARG A 100 0.26 4.87 -4.28
N GLU A 101 1.11 5.11 -3.28
CA GLU A 101 2.24 4.23 -2.94
C GLU A 101 1.78 2.88 -2.42
N ARG A 102 0.80 2.84 -1.51
CA ARG A 102 0.23 1.59 -1.01
C ARG A 102 -0.40 0.78 -2.13
N PHE A 103 -1.12 1.43 -3.04
CA PHE A 103 -1.68 0.80 -4.21
C PHE A 103 -0.61 0.25 -5.15
N ALA A 104 0.40 1.07 -5.48
CA ALA A 104 1.50 0.66 -6.34
C ALA A 104 2.32 -0.49 -5.74
N GLY A 105 2.52 -0.50 -4.42
CA GLY A 105 3.16 -1.57 -3.67
C GLY A 105 2.36 -2.87 -3.76
N LEU A 106 1.05 -2.82 -3.48
CA LEU A 106 0.15 -3.96 -3.58
C LEU A 106 0.18 -4.61 -4.97
N LEU A 107 0.15 -3.79 -6.03
CA LEU A 107 0.25 -4.26 -7.41
C LEU A 107 1.62 -4.89 -7.69
N LEU A 108 2.69 -4.32 -7.13
CA LEU A 108 4.06 -4.78 -7.34
C LEU A 108 4.35 -6.13 -6.68
N ASP A 109 3.63 -6.51 -5.62
CA ASP A 109 3.77 -7.80 -4.95
C ASP A 109 3.22 -8.97 -5.77
N SER A 110 2.43 -8.67 -6.81
CA SER A 110 1.91 -9.68 -7.74
C SER A 110 3.01 -10.30 -8.62
N THR A 111 2.73 -11.49 -9.15
CA THR A 111 3.46 -12.12 -10.25
C THR A 111 2.74 -11.98 -11.59
N ASP A 112 1.54 -11.41 -11.61
CA ASP A 112 0.76 -11.18 -12.82
C ASP A 112 1.33 -10.00 -13.61
N ALA A 113 1.62 -10.22 -14.90
CA ALA A 113 2.25 -9.22 -15.76
C ALA A 113 1.44 -7.93 -15.89
N LYS A 114 0.10 -8.00 -15.99
CA LYS A 114 -0.75 -6.82 -16.12
C LYS A 114 -0.77 -6.02 -14.83
N LEU A 115 -0.79 -6.68 -13.67
CA LEU A 115 -0.70 -5.99 -12.39
C LEU A 115 0.66 -5.31 -12.20
N LEU A 116 1.75 -5.95 -12.66
CA LEU A 116 3.08 -5.37 -12.63
C LEU A 116 3.24 -4.15 -13.58
N GLU A 117 2.62 -4.19 -14.75
CA GLU A 117 2.55 -3.03 -15.65
C GLU A 117 1.82 -1.85 -15.00
N ARG A 118 0.69 -2.12 -14.36
CA ARG A 118 -0.06 -1.11 -13.59
C ARG A 118 0.77 -0.58 -12.41
N ALA A 119 1.52 -1.44 -11.72
CA ALA A 119 2.43 -1.01 -10.66
C ALA A 119 3.47 -0.02 -11.19
N LEU A 120 4.07 -0.32 -12.35
CA LEU A 120 5.03 0.55 -13.02
C LEU A 120 4.42 1.93 -13.33
N GLU A 121 3.20 1.97 -13.85
CA GLU A 121 2.49 3.23 -14.11
C GLU A 121 2.28 4.05 -12.83
N GLN A 122 1.79 3.41 -11.75
CA GLN A 122 1.57 4.10 -10.49
C GLN A 122 2.87 4.62 -9.87
N TRP A 123 3.94 3.83 -9.87
CA TRP A 123 5.25 4.25 -9.36
C TRP A 123 5.87 5.39 -10.18
N ARG A 124 5.63 5.44 -11.50
CA ARG A 124 6.03 6.59 -12.33
C ARG A 124 5.31 7.86 -11.91
N ILE A 125 4.02 7.79 -11.59
CA ILE A 125 3.25 8.93 -11.08
C ILE A 125 3.80 9.39 -9.73
N VAL A 126 4.05 8.46 -8.80
CA VAL A 126 4.66 8.79 -7.49
C VAL A 126 6.02 9.47 -7.69
N ALA A 127 6.88 8.93 -8.56
CA ALA A 127 8.19 9.50 -8.83
C ALA A 127 8.12 10.90 -9.47
N ALA A 128 7.13 11.16 -10.34
CA ALA A 128 6.94 12.45 -10.98
C ALA A 128 6.39 13.52 -10.03
N ARG A 129 5.55 13.12 -9.05
CA ARG A 129 4.95 14.01 -8.05
C ARG A 129 5.82 14.21 -6.81
N SER A 130 6.84 13.38 -6.62
CA SER A 130 7.77 13.51 -5.50
C SER A 130 8.80 14.60 -5.78
N ARG A 131 9.09 15.43 -4.78
CA ARG A 131 10.18 16.41 -4.85
C ARG A 131 11.51 15.67 -5.11
N PRO A 132 12.32 16.07 -6.10
CA PRO A 132 13.59 15.42 -6.40
C PRO A 132 14.50 15.29 -5.17
N ASP A 133 15.31 14.23 -5.16
CA ASP A 133 16.32 13.92 -4.13
C ASP A 133 15.78 13.75 -2.70
N THR A 134 14.47 13.58 -2.53
CA THR A 134 13.86 13.16 -1.27
C THR A 134 13.79 11.64 -1.14
N ASP A 135 13.65 11.13 0.08
CA ASP A 135 13.51 9.69 0.35
C ASP A 135 12.35 9.08 -0.45
N ARG A 136 11.24 9.80 -0.52
CA ARG A 136 10.06 9.44 -1.32
C ARG A 136 10.40 9.29 -2.81
N TRP A 137 11.16 10.24 -3.35
CA TRP A 137 11.58 10.21 -4.75
C TRP A 137 12.55 9.06 -5.03
N TRP A 138 13.54 8.83 -4.17
CA TRP A 138 14.46 7.70 -4.31
C TRP A 138 13.75 6.35 -4.20
N SER A 139 12.84 6.22 -3.22
CA SER A 139 11.98 5.05 -3.08
C SER A 139 11.15 4.82 -4.35
N ALA A 140 10.50 5.85 -4.88
CA ALA A 140 9.70 5.72 -6.09
C ALA A 140 10.55 5.33 -7.32
N LYS A 141 11.74 5.94 -7.49
CA LYS A 141 12.66 5.56 -8.58
C LYS A 141 13.14 4.12 -8.46
N TYR A 142 13.40 3.64 -7.25
CA TYR A 142 13.73 2.24 -7.02
C TYR A 142 12.59 1.32 -7.43
N HIS A 143 11.36 1.63 -7.02
CA HIS A 143 10.21 0.79 -7.36
C HIS A 143 9.84 0.85 -8.85
N VAL A 144 10.09 1.96 -9.55
CA VAL A 144 10.02 2.00 -11.03
C VAL A 144 11.00 0.99 -11.64
N ALA A 145 12.27 1.01 -11.22
CA ALA A 145 13.27 0.06 -11.73
C ALA A 145 12.91 -1.39 -11.36
N LEU A 146 12.38 -1.62 -10.15
CA LEU A 146 11.97 -2.95 -9.69
C LEU A 146 10.76 -3.46 -10.50
N ALA A 147 9.79 -2.60 -10.80
CA ALA A 147 8.64 -2.95 -11.63
C ALA A 147 9.09 -3.31 -13.05
N GLN A 148 9.98 -2.52 -13.67
CA GLN A 148 10.59 -2.85 -14.97
C GLN A 148 11.31 -4.20 -14.93
N PHE A 149 12.08 -4.47 -13.89
CA PHE A 149 12.74 -5.76 -13.72
C PHE A 149 11.72 -6.91 -13.62
N LYS A 150 10.65 -6.76 -12.82
CA LYS A 150 9.62 -7.79 -12.63
C LYS A 150 8.77 -8.03 -13.89
N THR A 151 8.54 -7.01 -14.72
CA THR A 151 7.87 -7.17 -16.03
C THR A 151 8.80 -7.72 -17.12
N GLY A 152 10.08 -7.98 -16.81
CA GLY A 152 11.07 -8.52 -17.74
C GLY A 152 11.88 -7.47 -18.51
N ASP A 153 11.57 -6.18 -18.36
CA ASP A 153 12.35 -5.05 -18.89
C ASP A 153 13.62 -4.79 -18.07
N LYS A 154 14.50 -5.80 -18.02
CA LYS A 154 15.81 -5.70 -17.34
C LYS A 154 16.68 -4.59 -17.93
N SER A 155 16.60 -4.38 -19.25
CA SER A 155 17.35 -3.34 -19.95
C SER A 155 16.91 -1.94 -19.50
N GLY A 156 15.60 -1.69 -19.43
CA GLY A 156 15.05 -0.43 -18.95
C GLY A 156 15.38 -0.17 -17.48
N ALA A 157 15.26 -1.20 -16.63
CA ALA A 157 15.66 -1.11 -15.22
C ALA A 157 17.14 -0.72 -15.10
N ALA A 158 18.05 -1.43 -15.78
CA ALA A 158 19.48 -1.14 -15.74
C ALA A 158 19.82 0.27 -16.28
N LYS A 159 19.17 0.70 -17.38
CA LYS A 159 19.35 2.04 -17.94
C LYS A 159 18.95 3.13 -16.95
N LEU A 160 17.81 2.99 -16.27
CA LEU A 160 17.36 3.94 -15.25
C LEU A 160 18.37 4.03 -14.10
N ILE A 161 18.83 2.89 -13.58
CA ILE A 161 19.78 2.88 -12.46
C ILE A 161 21.10 3.54 -12.84
N ARG A 162 21.67 3.21 -14.01
CA ARG A 162 22.92 3.82 -14.50
C ARG A 162 22.77 5.32 -14.74
N TYR A 163 21.61 5.76 -15.26
CA TYR A 163 21.31 7.18 -15.41
C TYR A 163 21.31 7.92 -14.06
N LEU A 164 20.64 7.36 -13.05
CA LEU A 164 20.62 7.94 -11.71
C LEU A 164 22.03 8.02 -11.11
N GLN A 165 22.78 6.93 -11.20
CA GLN A 165 24.16 6.86 -10.74
C GLN A 165 25.05 7.93 -11.37
N ALA A 166 24.93 8.15 -12.69
CA ALA A 166 25.74 9.11 -13.43
C ALA A 166 25.35 10.58 -13.17
N THR A 167 24.08 10.85 -12.89
CA THR A 167 23.58 12.24 -12.80
C THR A 167 23.47 12.77 -11.38
N LYS A 168 23.17 11.91 -10.40
CA LYS A 168 22.82 12.30 -9.03
C LYS A 168 23.52 11.46 -7.96
N GLY A 169 24.26 10.41 -8.35
CA GLY A 169 24.59 9.31 -7.43
C GLY A 169 23.35 8.46 -7.14
N LEU A 170 23.44 7.49 -6.22
CA LEU A 170 22.32 6.59 -5.90
C LEU A 170 21.66 6.94 -4.55
N GLY A 171 21.63 8.22 -4.21
CA GLY A 171 21.10 8.70 -2.92
C GLY A 171 22.04 8.38 -1.76
N ASP A 172 21.45 8.06 -0.61
CA ASP A 172 22.16 7.63 0.59
C ASP A 172 22.71 6.19 0.46
N ALA A 173 23.45 5.73 1.48
CA ALA A 173 24.05 4.40 1.47
C ALA A 173 23.02 3.28 1.33
N ALA A 174 21.85 3.43 1.95
CA ALA A 174 20.76 2.44 1.89
C ALA A 174 20.16 2.35 0.49
N SER A 175 19.84 3.49 -0.13
CA SER A 175 19.34 3.56 -1.50
C SER A 175 20.36 3.02 -2.48
N ALA A 176 21.64 3.40 -2.33
CA ALA A 176 22.73 2.92 -3.17
C ALA A 176 22.87 1.39 -3.14
N ALA A 177 22.81 0.79 -1.95
CA ALA A 177 22.84 -0.66 -1.80
C ALA A 177 21.66 -1.35 -2.51
N ARG A 178 20.44 -0.83 -2.37
CA ARG A 178 19.24 -1.38 -3.02
C ARG A 178 19.35 -1.33 -4.55
N PHE A 179 19.76 -0.18 -5.09
CA PHE A 179 19.94 0.00 -6.54
C PHE A 179 21.06 -0.90 -7.09
N ALA A 180 22.21 -0.99 -6.42
CA ALA A 180 23.31 -1.84 -6.84
C ALA A 180 22.91 -3.33 -6.88
N ASN A 181 22.17 -3.80 -5.86
CA ASN A 181 21.67 -5.18 -5.85
C ASN A 181 20.67 -5.44 -6.99
N LEU A 182 19.80 -4.48 -7.30
CA LEU A 182 18.87 -4.63 -8.42
C LEU A 182 19.59 -4.61 -9.77
N LEU A 183 20.59 -3.73 -9.94
CA LEU A 183 21.38 -3.64 -11.17
C LEU A 183 22.09 -4.96 -11.49
N LYS A 184 22.72 -5.59 -10.48
CA LYS A 184 23.36 -6.91 -10.62
C LYS A 184 22.41 -8.01 -11.11
N ARG A 185 21.11 -7.91 -10.80
CA ARG A 185 20.10 -8.89 -11.24
C ARG A 185 19.62 -8.64 -12.67
N CYS A 186 19.84 -7.43 -13.19
CA CYS A 186 19.47 -7.05 -14.55
C CYS A 186 20.52 -7.47 -15.59
N GLU A 187 21.74 -7.73 -15.15
CA GLU A 187 22.87 -8.27 -15.92
C GLU A 187 22.76 -9.80 -16.04
#